data_AF-A0A1S3CNX2-F1
#
_entry.id   AF-A0A1S3CNX2-F1
#
_cell.length_a   1.000
_cell.length_b   1.000
_cell.length_c   1.000
_cell.angle_alpha   90.00
_cell.angle_beta   90.00
_cell.angle_gamma   90.00
#
_symmetry.space_group_name_H-M   'P 1'
#
loop_
_entity.id
_entity.type
_entity.pdbx_description
1 polymer ?
#
loop_
_entity_poly.entity_id
_entity_poly.type
_entity_poly.pdbx_seq_one_letter_code
_entity_poly.pdbx_strand_id
1 'polypeptide(L)'
;MALEVVKPEEEVVLGEEVGNVRLITLNRPRQLNVISSKVVSLLAGYLEKWEKDDEGKLIIFKGAGRAFSAGGDLRMFYEGRNKKDSCLEVVYRMYWLCYHVHTYKKMHVALVHGIAMGGGASFMVPMKFSVVTEKTIFATPEASIGFHTDCGFSYMFSRLPGYLGEFLALTGSRLNGKELVAVGFATHFVPSDKLDELETRLISLNSHDENSVRSAIEDFSLEVQLDEDSVLKRQSVIDKCFSKETVEEIITSFEAEASVEGNGWIIPVLKGLKRSSPTGLKITLKSIRKGRLLTLQECLKKEFRLTMNILRTLISGDVYEGIRALTIDKDNAPKWDPPSLDKVDDDKVNEVFQPYGEDLELQVPIDDEQRWSGKYEDSIYATLKME
;
A
#
# COMPACT_ATOMS: atom_id res chain seq x y z
N MET A 1 31.45 -23.82 -2.04
CA MET A 1 30.21 -23.65 -2.84
C MET A 1 30.39 -22.39 -3.65
N ALA A 2 30.38 -22.50 -4.97
CA ALA A 2 30.50 -21.33 -5.83
C ALA A 2 29.29 -20.42 -5.60
N LEU A 3 29.51 -19.14 -5.32
CA LEU A 3 28.47 -18.12 -5.36
C LEU A 3 27.91 -18.13 -6.78
N GLU A 4 26.66 -18.56 -6.95
CA GLU A 4 25.93 -18.36 -8.20
C GLU A 4 25.94 -16.85 -8.47
N VAL A 5 26.61 -16.46 -9.55
CA VAL A 5 26.57 -15.09 -10.05
C VAL A 5 25.19 -14.92 -10.68
N VAL A 6 24.22 -14.51 -9.87
CA VAL A 6 22.88 -14.16 -10.35
C VAL A 6 23.04 -12.97 -11.29
N LYS A 7 22.48 -13.06 -12.50
CA LYS A 7 22.52 -11.94 -13.43
C LYS A 7 21.59 -10.84 -12.93
N PRO A 8 21.97 -9.56 -13.01
CA PRO A 8 21.08 -8.45 -12.61
C PRO A 8 19.70 -8.48 -13.28
N GLU A 9 19.61 -9.03 -14.49
CA GLU A 9 18.35 -9.17 -15.23
C GLU A 9 17.39 -10.22 -14.64
N GLU A 10 17.88 -11.10 -13.78
CA GLU A 10 17.13 -12.19 -13.13
C GLU A 10 16.71 -11.84 -11.68
N GLU A 11 17.33 -10.81 -11.08
CA GLU A 11 16.99 -10.36 -9.74
C GLU A 11 15.73 -9.49 -9.72
N VAL A 12 14.80 -9.82 -8.82
CA VAL A 12 13.52 -9.10 -8.67
C VAL A 12 13.66 -7.76 -7.93
N VAL A 13 14.76 -7.57 -7.20
CA VAL A 13 15.15 -6.34 -6.52
C VAL A 13 16.67 -6.22 -6.65
N LEU A 14 17.15 -5.06 -7.10
CA LEU A 14 18.57 -4.74 -7.11
C LEU A 14 18.90 -3.87 -5.90
N GLY A 15 19.91 -4.27 -5.13
CA GLY A 15 20.49 -3.48 -4.06
C GLY A 15 21.90 -3.04 -4.42
N GLU A 16 22.13 -1.73 -4.55
CA GLU A 16 23.42 -1.15 -4.94
C GLU A 16 23.97 -0.24 -3.84
N GLU A 17 25.27 -0.30 -3.60
CA GLU A 17 25.96 0.51 -2.59
C GLU A 17 26.90 1.48 -3.30
N VAL A 18 26.57 2.77 -3.29
CA VAL A 18 27.31 3.83 -4.00
C VAL A 18 27.72 4.90 -3.01
N GLY A 19 28.98 4.85 -2.56
CA GLY A 19 29.47 5.75 -1.51
C GLY A 19 28.60 5.67 -0.25
N ASN A 20 28.00 6.79 0.16
CA ASN A 20 27.09 6.86 1.31
C ASN A 20 25.62 6.58 0.96
N VAL A 21 25.32 6.24 -0.29
CA VAL A 21 23.96 5.96 -0.77
C VAL A 21 23.75 4.46 -0.92
N ARG A 22 22.54 4.01 -0.59
CA ARG A 22 22.07 2.64 -0.81
C ARG A 22 20.84 2.70 -1.70
N LEU A 23 20.92 2.13 -2.90
CA LEU A 23 19.87 2.20 -3.91
C LEU A 23 19.11 0.88 -3.98
N ILE A 24 17.80 0.94 -3.85
CA ILE A 24 16.87 -0.17 -4.05
C ILE A 24 16.09 0.08 -5.33
N THR A 25 16.25 -0.82 -6.30
CA THR A 25 15.46 -0.83 -7.53
C THR A 25 14.56 -2.05 -7.56
N LEU A 26 13.24 -1.85 -7.53
CA LEU A 26 12.28 -2.91 -7.84
C LEU A 26 12.40 -3.26 -9.33
N ASN A 27 12.77 -4.50 -9.66
CA ASN A 27 13.30 -4.84 -10.98
C ASN A 27 12.47 -5.92 -11.71
N ARG A 28 11.14 -5.74 -11.71
CA ARG A 28 10.21 -6.57 -12.51
C ARG A 28 9.37 -5.70 -13.47
N PRO A 29 10.00 -4.89 -14.36
CA PRO A 29 9.29 -3.87 -15.14
C PRO A 29 8.17 -4.44 -16.03
N ARG A 30 8.35 -5.65 -16.57
CA ARG A 30 7.35 -6.35 -17.39
C ARG A 30 6.08 -6.71 -16.62
N GLN A 31 6.19 -6.85 -15.30
CA GLN A 31 5.08 -7.14 -14.40
C GLN A 31 4.75 -5.93 -13.51
N LEU A 32 5.16 -4.73 -13.91
CA LEU A 32 4.90 -3.49 -13.16
C LEU A 32 5.42 -3.54 -11.72
N ASN A 33 6.54 -4.22 -11.48
CA ASN A 33 7.22 -4.26 -10.18
C ASN A 33 6.32 -4.77 -9.04
N VAL A 34 5.51 -5.81 -9.30
CA VAL A 34 4.69 -6.45 -8.27
C VAL A 34 5.53 -7.06 -7.14
N ILE A 35 4.98 -6.95 -5.92
CA ILE A 35 5.60 -7.40 -4.68
C ILE A 35 5.28 -8.88 -4.48
N SER A 36 6.28 -9.73 -4.76
CA SER A 36 6.25 -11.16 -4.47
C SER A 36 6.93 -11.45 -3.13
N SER A 37 6.80 -12.69 -2.64
CA SER A 37 7.51 -13.16 -1.44
C SER A 37 9.02 -12.88 -1.50
N LYS A 38 9.66 -13.10 -2.66
CA LYS A 38 11.09 -12.84 -2.83
C LYS A 38 11.43 -11.34 -2.73
N VAL A 39 10.58 -10.47 -3.26
CA VAL A 39 10.74 -9.01 -3.11
C VAL A 39 10.71 -8.62 -1.64
N VAL A 40 9.69 -9.07 -0.89
CA VAL A 40 9.55 -8.77 0.54
C VAL A 40 10.79 -9.23 1.32
N SER A 41 11.25 -10.47 1.10
CA SER A 41 12.44 -11.00 1.78
C SER A 41 13.71 -10.22 1.47
N LEU A 42 13.93 -9.83 0.21
CA LEU A 42 15.10 -9.04 -0.19
C LEU A 42 15.07 -7.63 0.41
N LEU A 43 13.92 -6.95 0.34
CA LEU A 43 13.76 -5.61 0.93
C LEU A 43 14.02 -5.63 2.44
N ALA A 44 13.44 -6.60 3.17
CA ALA A 44 13.69 -6.76 4.59
C ALA A 44 15.19 -6.95 4.90
N GLY A 45 15.86 -7.82 4.14
CA GLY A 45 17.30 -8.05 4.29
C GLY A 45 18.15 -6.82 4.02
N TYR A 46 17.86 -6.07 2.95
CA TYR A 46 18.58 -4.83 2.63
C TYR A 46 18.36 -3.76 3.69
N LEU A 47 17.12 -3.51 4.09
CA LEU A 47 16.81 -2.51 5.09
C LEU A 47 17.45 -2.85 6.44
N GLU A 48 17.42 -4.11 6.86
CA GLU A 48 18.10 -4.52 8.10
C GLU A 48 19.61 -4.35 8.01
N LYS A 49 20.22 -4.80 6.90
CA LYS A 49 21.66 -4.67 6.67
C LYS A 49 22.07 -3.21 6.70
N TRP A 50 21.36 -2.37 5.95
CA TRP A 50 21.76 -1.00 5.73
C TRP A 50 21.40 -0.05 6.85
N GLU A 51 20.43 -0.38 7.71
CA GLU A 51 20.22 0.41 8.93
C GLU A 51 21.39 0.26 9.91
N LYS A 52 22.05 -0.91 9.93
CA LYS A 52 23.23 -1.18 10.78
C LYS A 52 24.56 -0.71 10.18
N ASP A 53 24.56 -0.25 8.93
CA ASP A 53 25.75 0.13 8.17
C ASP A 53 26.09 1.61 8.35
N ASP A 54 27.09 1.95 9.16
CA ASP A 54 27.45 3.36 9.44
C ASP A 54 27.79 4.19 8.19
N GLU A 55 28.21 3.57 7.09
CA GLU A 55 28.50 4.27 5.83
C GLU A 55 27.23 4.61 5.04
N GLY A 56 26.17 3.82 5.15
CA GLY A 56 24.90 4.09 4.48
C GLY A 56 24.16 5.24 5.17
N LYS A 57 24.11 6.42 4.53
CA LYS A 57 23.44 7.63 5.06
C LYS A 57 22.11 7.92 4.41
N LEU A 58 21.95 7.58 3.13
CA LEU A 58 20.72 7.78 2.36
C LEU A 58 20.28 6.47 1.70
N ILE A 59 19.01 6.10 1.87
CA ILE A 59 18.38 5.01 1.12
C ILE A 59 17.50 5.61 0.02
N ILE A 60 17.65 5.17 -1.22
CA ILE A 60 16.79 5.58 -2.34
C ILE A 60 16.00 4.36 -2.81
N PHE A 61 14.68 4.50 -2.90
CA PHE A 61 13.80 3.50 -3.50
C PHE A 61 13.32 3.97 -4.87
N LYS A 62 13.42 3.12 -5.88
CA LYS A 62 12.82 3.35 -7.20
C LYS A 62 12.29 2.06 -7.82
N GLY A 63 11.46 2.20 -8.86
CA GLY A 63 11.02 1.09 -9.70
C GLY A 63 11.65 1.17 -11.08
N ALA A 64 12.07 0.03 -11.63
CA ALA A 64 12.54 -0.05 -13.00
C ALA A 64 11.37 0.12 -13.99
N GLY A 65 11.61 0.85 -15.08
CA GLY A 65 10.63 1.01 -16.16
C GLY A 65 9.48 1.95 -15.81
N ARG A 66 8.25 1.55 -16.19
CA ARG A 66 7.08 2.46 -16.23
C ARG A 66 6.24 2.51 -14.94
N ALA A 67 6.66 1.84 -13.89
CA ALA A 67 5.90 1.78 -12.63
C ALA A 67 6.86 1.78 -11.45
N PHE A 68 6.47 2.43 -10.36
CA PHE A 68 7.13 2.24 -9.08
C PHE A 68 6.82 0.83 -8.58
N SER A 69 5.54 0.55 -8.33
CA SER A 69 5.03 -0.79 -8.07
C SER A 69 3.50 -0.85 -8.21
N ALA A 70 2.99 -1.90 -8.86
CA ALA A 70 1.55 -2.15 -9.01
C ALA A 70 0.93 -2.92 -7.82
N GLY A 71 1.66 -3.13 -6.72
CA GLY A 71 1.15 -3.78 -5.52
C GLY A 71 1.51 -5.26 -5.41
N GLY A 72 0.76 -6.00 -4.60
CA GLY A 72 1.02 -7.42 -4.33
C GLY A 72 0.86 -8.33 -5.55
N ASP A 73 1.59 -9.44 -5.57
CA ASP A 73 1.43 -10.49 -6.59
C ASP A 73 0.10 -11.24 -6.39
N LEU A 74 -0.98 -10.73 -6.99
CA LEU A 74 -2.32 -11.33 -6.88
C LEU A 74 -2.38 -12.77 -7.36
N ARG A 75 -1.57 -13.14 -8.36
CA ARG A 75 -1.52 -14.50 -8.89
C ARG A 75 -0.99 -15.47 -7.84
N MET A 76 0.05 -15.07 -7.08
CA MET A 76 0.58 -15.87 -5.97
C MET A 76 -0.52 -16.16 -4.93
N PHE A 77 -1.33 -15.16 -4.54
CA PHE A 77 -2.43 -15.37 -3.61
C PHE A 77 -3.48 -16.34 -4.17
N TYR A 78 -3.86 -16.17 -5.44
CA TYR A 78 -4.84 -17.05 -6.08
C TYR A 78 -4.36 -18.50 -6.18
N GLU A 79 -3.11 -18.73 -6.58
CA GLU A 79 -2.53 -20.08 -6.70
C GLU A 79 -2.41 -20.77 -5.33
N GLY A 80 -2.20 -19.99 -4.26
CA GLY A 80 -2.14 -20.47 -2.89
C GLY A 80 -3.47 -20.95 -2.29
N ARG A 81 -4.61 -20.51 -2.82
CA ARG A 81 -5.95 -20.66 -2.22
C ARG A 81 -6.35 -22.08 -1.77
N ASN A 82 -5.82 -23.11 -2.40
CA ASN A 82 -6.17 -24.51 -2.11
C ASN A 82 -5.32 -25.13 -0.99
N LYS A 83 -4.35 -24.39 -0.46
CA LYS A 83 -3.45 -24.83 0.61
C LYS A 83 -3.61 -23.89 1.79
N LYS A 84 -3.99 -24.46 2.94
CA LYS A 84 -4.15 -23.70 4.18
C LYS A 84 -2.87 -22.90 4.46
N ASP A 85 -3.03 -21.61 4.69
CA ASP A 85 -1.96 -20.69 5.11
C ASP A 85 -0.74 -20.65 4.17
N SER A 86 -0.90 -20.95 2.88
CA SER A 86 0.19 -20.91 1.90
C SER A 86 0.83 -19.53 1.76
N CYS A 87 0.06 -18.47 2.02
CA CYS A 87 0.51 -17.08 1.91
C CYS A 87 0.84 -16.43 3.26
N LEU A 88 0.71 -17.17 4.37
CA LEU A 88 0.90 -16.63 5.73
C LEU A 88 2.27 -15.99 5.91
N GLU A 89 3.32 -16.65 5.43
CA GLU A 89 4.70 -16.15 5.57
C GLU A 89 4.90 -14.81 4.85
N VAL A 90 4.49 -14.72 3.58
CA VAL A 90 4.65 -13.48 2.81
C VAL A 90 3.80 -12.35 3.38
N VAL A 91 2.58 -12.66 3.85
CA VAL A 91 1.70 -11.70 4.53
C VAL A 91 2.37 -11.20 5.81
N TYR A 92 2.82 -12.08 6.69
CA TYR A 92 3.48 -11.72 7.94
C TYR A 92 4.68 -10.82 7.68
N ARG A 93 5.57 -11.25 6.78
CA ARG A 93 6.78 -10.49 6.41
C ARG A 93 6.44 -9.13 5.81
N MET A 94 5.38 -9.03 5.00
CA MET A 94 4.96 -7.77 4.40
C MET A 94 4.51 -6.76 5.46
N TYR A 95 3.64 -7.16 6.40
CA TYR A 95 3.20 -6.26 7.47
C TYR A 95 4.33 -5.87 8.42
N TRP A 96 5.21 -6.81 8.74
CA TRP A 96 6.43 -6.54 9.51
C TRP A 96 7.33 -5.55 8.76
N LEU A 97 7.51 -5.71 7.44
CA LEU A 97 8.27 -4.79 6.60
C LEU A 97 7.62 -3.40 6.55
N CYS A 98 6.29 -3.31 6.46
CA CYS A 98 5.58 -2.03 6.52
C CYS A 98 5.89 -1.26 7.80
N TYR A 99 5.94 -1.92 8.96
CA TYR A 99 6.35 -1.29 10.22
C TYR A 99 7.76 -0.68 10.13
N HIS A 100 8.71 -1.42 9.56
CA HIS A 100 10.10 -0.95 9.43
C HIS A 100 10.26 0.19 8.45
N VAL A 101 9.52 0.18 7.34
CA VAL A 101 9.52 1.29 6.39
C VAL A 101 8.96 2.56 7.05
N HIS A 102 7.91 2.43 7.87
CA HIS A 102 7.33 3.58 8.57
C HIS A 102 8.22 4.17 9.67
N THR A 103 9.05 3.32 10.29
CA THR A 103 9.84 3.71 11.46
C THR A 103 11.34 3.76 11.17
N TYR A 104 11.74 3.66 9.90
CA TYR A 104 13.13 3.55 9.48
C TYR A 104 13.98 4.71 10.00
N LYS A 105 15.16 4.40 10.57
CA LYS A 105 15.94 5.40 11.31
C LYS A 105 16.81 6.27 10.41
N LYS A 106 17.11 5.81 9.20
CA LYS A 106 17.95 6.54 8.24
C LYS A 106 17.12 7.32 7.26
N MET A 107 17.74 8.35 6.67
CA MET A 107 17.12 9.15 5.62
C MET A 107 16.74 8.24 4.44
N HIS A 108 15.49 8.30 4.00
CA HIS A 108 15.03 7.57 2.83
C HIS A 108 14.16 8.42 1.89
N VAL A 109 14.40 8.22 0.60
CA VAL A 109 13.72 8.91 -0.50
C VAL A 109 13.07 7.86 -1.41
N ALA A 110 11.78 8.01 -1.69
CA ALA A 110 11.13 7.30 -2.79
C ALA A 110 11.15 8.18 -4.06
N LEU A 111 11.68 7.65 -5.16
CA LEU A 111 11.55 8.22 -6.51
C LEU A 111 10.41 7.48 -7.22
N VAL A 112 9.21 8.06 -7.16
CA VAL A 112 7.97 7.42 -7.54
C VAL A 112 7.58 7.86 -8.94
N HIS A 113 8.00 7.09 -9.94
CA HIS A 113 7.59 7.27 -11.33
C HIS A 113 6.55 6.23 -11.77
N GLY A 114 5.40 6.67 -12.29
CA GLY A 114 4.37 5.77 -12.80
C GLY A 114 3.45 5.21 -11.72
N ILE A 115 3.01 3.97 -11.90
CA ILE A 115 2.01 3.33 -11.02
C ILE A 115 2.60 3.06 -9.63
N ALA A 116 1.87 3.48 -8.59
CA ALA A 116 2.12 3.17 -7.18
C ALA A 116 0.80 2.71 -6.52
N MET A 117 0.55 1.40 -6.46
CA MET A 117 -0.74 0.87 -5.99
C MET A 117 -0.59 -0.16 -4.87
N GLY A 118 -1.58 -0.22 -3.98
CA GLY A 118 -1.65 -1.17 -2.87
C GLY A 118 -0.37 -1.22 -2.04
N GLY A 119 0.13 -2.43 -1.73
CA GLY A 119 1.41 -2.61 -1.03
C GLY A 119 2.62 -1.95 -1.72
N GLY A 120 2.55 -1.62 -3.01
CA GLY A 120 3.58 -0.82 -3.69
C GLY A 120 3.63 0.60 -3.16
N ALA A 121 2.45 1.19 -2.92
CA ALA A 121 2.33 2.53 -2.40
C ALA A 121 2.69 2.64 -0.90
N SER A 122 2.62 1.55 -0.13
CA SER A 122 3.08 1.57 1.27
C SER A 122 4.59 1.74 1.41
N PHE A 123 5.36 1.60 0.31
CA PHE A 123 6.78 1.90 0.27
C PHE A 123 7.11 3.34 -0.14
N MET A 124 6.11 4.21 -0.34
CA MET A 124 6.37 5.63 -0.63
C MET A 124 5.71 6.60 0.36
N VAL A 125 4.46 6.34 0.76
CA VAL A 125 3.70 7.28 1.60
C VAL A 125 4.36 7.56 2.95
N PRO A 126 4.86 6.57 3.70
CA PRO A 126 5.51 6.84 4.97
C PRO A 126 6.95 7.35 4.81
N MET A 127 7.46 7.49 3.58
CA MET A 127 8.85 7.87 3.39
C MET A 127 9.10 9.33 3.77
N LYS A 128 10.28 9.62 4.35
CA LYS A 128 10.68 10.96 4.78
C LYS A 128 10.65 11.95 3.63
N PHE A 129 11.11 11.51 2.46
CA PHE A 129 10.84 12.16 1.19
C PHE A 129 10.21 11.16 0.22
N SER A 130 9.13 11.59 -0.42
CA SER A 130 8.53 10.93 -1.57
C SER A 130 8.44 11.95 -2.70
N VAL A 131 9.11 11.65 -3.80
CA VAL A 131 9.19 12.47 -5.00
C VAL A 131 8.32 11.82 -6.05
N VAL A 132 7.27 12.52 -6.48
CA VAL A 132 6.33 12.05 -7.49
C VAL A 132 6.48 12.86 -8.78
N THR A 133 5.98 12.30 -9.88
CA THR A 133 6.05 12.89 -11.22
C THR A 133 4.66 13.10 -11.80
N GLU A 134 4.57 13.76 -12.96
CA GLU A 134 3.32 13.89 -13.71
C GLU A 134 2.73 12.54 -14.17
N LYS A 135 3.55 11.47 -14.20
CA LYS A 135 3.10 10.13 -14.56
C LYS A 135 2.66 9.30 -13.35
N THR A 136 2.80 9.82 -12.14
CA THR A 136 2.46 9.07 -10.93
C THR A 136 0.97 8.86 -10.83
N ILE A 137 0.57 7.59 -10.65
CA ILE A 137 -0.84 7.20 -10.44
C ILE A 137 -0.90 6.34 -9.18
N PHE A 138 -1.52 6.88 -8.14
CA PHE A 138 -1.74 6.22 -6.88
C PHE A 138 -3.16 5.68 -6.75
N ALA A 139 -3.33 4.48 -6.22
CA ALA A 139 -4.63 3.94 -5.81
C ALA A 139 -4.50 2.76 -4.83
N THR A 140 -5.55 2.54 -4.04
CA THR A 140 -5.75 1.34 -3.20
C THR A 140 -7.07 0.67 -3.58
N PRO A 141 -7.10 -0.10 -4.68
CA PRO A 141 -8.33 -0.66 -5.24
C PRO A 141 -8.78 -1.97 -4.57
N GLU A 142 -8.21 -2.35 -3.42
CA GLU A 142 -8.35 -3.67 -2.80
C GLU A 142 -9.80 -4.05 -2.49
N ALA A 143 -10.62 -3.09 -2.05
CA ALA A 143 -12.04 -3.34 -1.76
C ALA A 143 -12.81 -3.84 -3.00
N SER A 144 -12.40 -3.40 -4.20
CA SER A 144 -13.05 -3.80 -5.45
C SER A 144 -12.80 -5.25 -5.85
N ILE A 145 -11.76 -5.88 -5.29
CA ILE A 145 -11.40 -7.28 -5.56
C ILE A 145 -11.75 -8.22 -4.40
N GLY A 146 -12.57 -7.78 -3.44
CA GLY A 146 -12.93 -8.62 -2.28
C GLY A 146 -11.86 -8.68 -1.19
N PHE A 147 -10.92 -7.74 -1.21
CA PHE A 147 -9.90 -7.59 -0.18
C PHE A 147 -10.15 -6.33 0.67
N HIS A 148 -9.23 -5.96 1.54
CA HIS A 148 -9.31 -4.72 2.30
C HIS A 148 -8.12 -3.81 2.00
N THR A 149 -8.29 -2.51 2.17
CA THR A 149 -7.17 -1.56 2.13
C THR A 149 -6.21 -1.88 3.29
N ASP A 150 -4.99 -2.28 2.95
CA ASP A 150 -4.04 -2.95 3.84
C ASP A 150 -2.66 -2.25 3.89
N CYS A 151 -1.59 -2.94 4.28
CA CYS A 151 -0.22 -2.43 4.31
C CYS A 151 -0.01 -1.08 5.05
N GLY A 152 -0.75 -0.85 6.12
CA GLY A 152 -0.72 0.37 6.95
C GLY A 152 -1.66 1.47 6.46
N PHE A 153 -2.39 1.28 5.35
CA PHE A 153 -3.28 2.31 4.84
C PHE A 153 -4.48 2.58 5.74
N SER A 154 -4.90 1.66 6.61
CA SER A 154 -5.91 2.01 7.61
C SER A 154 -5.42 3.04 8.63
N TYR A 155 -4.10 3.13 8.87
CA TYR A 155 -3.49 4.19 9.67
C TYR A 155 -3.34 5.49 8.86
N MET A 156 -2.82 5.41 7.65
CA MET A 156 -2.52 6.58 6.82
C MET A 156 -3.80 7.28 6.34
N PHE A 157 -4.79 6.54 5.84
CA PHE A 157 -6.02 7.12 5.29
C PHE A 157 -6.91 7.69 6.38
N SER A 158 -6.92 7.10 7.57
CA SER A 158 -7.72 7.62 8.69
C SER A 158 -7.25 8.99 9.20
N ARG A 159 -6.08 9.45 8.74
CA ARG A 159 -5.47 10.76 9.08
C ARG A 159 -5.58 11.77 7.95
N LEU A 160 -6.15 11.39 6.81
CA LEU A 160 -6.48 12.34 5.76
C LEU A 160 -7.60 13.31 6.19
N PRO A 161 -7.67 14.50 5.61
CA PRO A 161 -8.72 15.48 5.92
C PRO A 161 -10.14 14.92 5.71
N GLY A 162 -11.02 15.21 6.67
CA GLY A 162 -12.44 14.87 6.58
C GLY A 162 -12.69 13.37 6.43
N TYR A 163 -13.33 12.99 5.32
CA TYR A 163 -13.64 11.61 4.95
C TYR A 163 -12.98 11.18 3.62
N LEU A 164 -11.90 11.86 3.23
CA LEU A 164 -11.17 11.54 2.01
C LEU A 164 -10.57 10.13 2.05
N GLY A 165 -10.09 9.68 3.23
CA GLY A 165 -9.55 8.34 3.41
C GLY A 165 -10.57 7.24 3.13
N GLU A 166 -11.78 7.37 3.68
CA GLU A 166 -12.90 6.45 3.42
C GLU A 166 -13.29 6.46 1.93
N PHE A 167 -13.32 7.64 1.30
CA PHE A 167 -13.58 7.75 -0.13
C PHE A 167 -12.55 7.01 -0.99
N LEU A 168 -11.26 7.24 -0.74
CA LEU A 168 -10.18 6.60 -1.50
C LEU A 168 -10.20 5.07 -1.31
N ALA A 169 -10.35 4.60 -0.07
CA ALA A 169 -10.36 3.17 0.27
C ALA A 169 -11.53 2.41 -0.38
N LEU A 170 -12.73 2.98 -0.32
CA LEU A 170 -13.93 2.30 -0.81
C LEU A 170 -14.05 2.32 -2.33
N THR A 171 -13.63 3.43 -2.94
CA THR A 171 -13.82 3.62 -4.39
C THR A 171 -12.63 3.17 -5.22
N GLY A 172 -11.45 3.02 -4.60
CA GLY A 172 -10.20 2.82 -5.34
C GLY A 172 -9.87 3.98 -6.27
N SER A 173 -10.40 5.18 -5.99
CA SER A 173 -10.18 6.36 -6.82
C SER A 173 -8.69 6.70 -6.89
N ARG A 174 -8.28 7.20 -8.04
CA ARG A 174 -6.87 7.49 -8.32
C ARG A 174 -6.52 8.90 -7.86
N LEU A 175 -5.31 9.04 -7.34
CA LEU A 175 -4.65 10.33 -7.16
C LEU A 175 -3.47 10.44 -8.13
N ASN A 176 -3.34 11.59 -8.78
CA ASN A 176 -2.15 11.91 -9.57
C ASN A 176 -1.02 12.47 -8.67
N GLY A 177 0.17 12.68 -9.25
CA GLY A 177 1.32 13.21 -8.49
C GLY A 177 1.05 14.54 -7.77
N LYS A 178 0.32 15.46 -8.40
CA LYS A 178 -0.03 16.75 -7.79
C LYS A 178 -0.93 16.57 -6.58
N GLU A 179 -1.95 15.74 -6.72
CA GLU A 179 -2.90 15.44 -5.64
C GLU A 179 -2.21 14.74 -4.47
N LEU A 180 -1.25 13.86 -4.72
CA LEU A 180 -0.46 13.21 -3.68
C LEU A 180 0.35 14.20 -2.83
N VAL A 181 0.94 15.22 -3.45
CA VAL A 181 1.64 16.29 -2.73
C VAL A 181 0.63 17.09 -1.90
N ALA A 182 -0.51 17.46 -2.50
CA ALA A 182 -1.52 18.26 -1.82
C ALA A 182 -2.16 17.57 -0.59
N VAL A 183 -2.31 16.24 -0.61
CA VAL A 183 -2.82 15.47 0.56
C VAL A 183 -1.73 15.08 1.55
N GLY A 184 -0.47 15.36 1.25
CA GLY A 184 0.67 15.02 2.11
C GLY A 184 1.12 13.56 2.04
N PHE A 185 0.74 12.82 0.99
CA PHE A 185 1.26 11.46 0.74
C PHE A 185 2.54 11.46 -0.09
N ALA A 186 2.80 12.54 -0.81
CA ALA A 186 4.10 12.83 -1.38
C ALA A 186 4.62 14.16 -0.85
N THR A 187 5.93 14.34 -0.88
CA THR A 187 6.58 15.55 -0.38
C THR A 187 6.88 16.55 -1.50
N HIS A 188 7.24 16.07 -2.68
CA HIS A 188 7.73 16.90 -3.77
C HIS A 188 7.21 16.40 -5.11
N PHE A 189 7.03 17.32 -6.06
CA PHE A 189 6.67 17.04 -7.43
C PHE A 189 7.83 17.44 -8.35
N VAL A 190 8.37 16.49 -9.09
CA VAL A 190 9.50 16.69 -10.02
C VAL A 190 9.11 16.19 -11.41
N PRO A 191 9.33 16.97 -12.49
CA PRO A 191 9.11 16.50 -13.86
C PRO A 191 9.87 15.21 -14.15
N SER A 192 9.24 14.24 -14.83
CA SER A 192 9.86 12.93 -15.02
C SER A 192 11.15 12.94 -15.85
N ASP A 193 11.35 13.94 -16.71
CA ASP A 193 12.58 14.15 -17.48
C ASP A 193 13.75 14.63 -16.62
N LYS A 194 13.49 15.08 -15.38
CA LYS A 194 14.49 15.51 -14.40
C LYS A 194 14.82 14.48 -13.33
N LEU A 195 14.13 13.33 -13.32
CA LEU A 195 14.28 12.33 -12.26
C LEU A 195 15.68 11.69 -12.24
N ASP A 196 16.26 11.41 -13.41
CA ASP A 196 17.62 10.84 -13.52
C ASP A 196 18.70 11.84 -13.06
N GLU A 197 18.52 13.13 -13.39
CA GLU A 197 19.40 14.21 -12.93
C GLU A 197 19.32 14.36 -11.39
N LEU A 198 18.10 14.29 -10.83
CA LEU A 198 17.88 14.32 -9.38
C LEU A 198 18.51 13.11 -8.68
N GLU A 199 18.34 11.89 -9.22
CA GLU A 199 18.96 10.69 -8.65
C GLU A 199 20.50 10.84 -8.60
N THR A 200 21.09 11.28 -9.71
CA THR A 200 22.53 11.55 -9.79
C THR A 200 22.96 12.59 -8.76
N ARG A 201 22.18 13.67 -8.60
CA ARG A 201 22.45 14.72 -7.62
C ARG A 201 22.42 14.20 -6.18
N LEU A 202 21.42 13.38 -5.84
CA LEU A 202 21.28 12.76 -4.51
C LEU A 202 22.44 11.82 -4.19
N ILE A 203 22.89 11.05 -5.18
CA ILE A 203 24.06 10.16 -5.07
C ILE A 203 25.33 10.98 -4.79
N SER A 204 25.49 12.12 -5.45
CA SER A 204 26.71 12.93 -5.38
C SER A 204 26.72 13.99 -4.27
N LEU A 205 25.79 13.97 -3.31
CA LEU A 205 25.78 14.97 -2.24
C LEU A 205 26.99 14.82 -1.31
N ASN A 206 27.53 15.96 -0.86
CA ASN A 206 28.61 16.00 0.13
C ASN A 206 28.11 15.66 1.55
N SER A 207 26.83 15.92 1.82
CA SER A 207 26.15 15.61 3.09
C SER A 207 24.75 15.09 2.79
N HIS A 208 24.35 14.05 3.50
CA HIS A 208 23.02 13.42 3.39
C HIS A 208 22.15 13.68 4.62
N ASP A 209 22.40 14.77 5.34
CA ASP A 209 21.48 15.27 6.34
C ASP A 209 20.15 15.74 5.70
N GLU A 210 19.12 15.90 6.52
CA GLU A 210 17.77 16.22 6.04
C GLU A 210 17.70 17.50 5.21
N ASN A 211 18.42 18.56 5.59
CA ASN A 211 18.35 19.84 4.89
C ASN A 211 19.06 19.77 3.54
N SER A 212 20.20 19.09 3.48
CA SER A 212 20.94 18.89 2.23
C SER A 212 20.13 18.06 1.23
N VAL A 213 19.50 16.97 1.67
CA VAL A 213 18.64 16.13 0.82
C VAL A 213 17.39 16.91 0.37
N ARG A 214 16.73 17.63 1.28
CA ARG A 214 15.57 18.48 0.97
C ARG A 214 15.90 19.52 -0.09
N SER A 215 16.96 20.31 0.12
CA SER A 215 17.39 21.35 -0.83
C SER A 215 17.70 20.77 -2.20
N ALA A 216 18.36 19.60 -2.24
CA ALA A 216 18.65 18.93 -3.51
C ALA A 216 17.40 18.47 -4.27
N ILE A 217 16.32 18.11 -3.58
CA ILE A 217 15.03 17.77 -4.22
C ILE A 217 14.30 19.05 -4.64
N GLU A 218 14.31 20.09 -3.80
CA GLU A 218 13.68 21.39 -4.06
C GLU A 218 14.26 22.06 -5.32
N ASP A 219 15.57 21.91 -5.59
CA ASP A 219 16.23 22.42 -6.80
C ASP A 219 15.59 21.91 -8.12
N PHE A 220 14.93 20.76 -8.09
CA PHE A 220 14.24 20.15 -9.24
C PHE A 220 12.71 20.19 -9.13
N SER A 221 12.19 20.65 -7.99
CA SER A 221 10.76 20.59 -7.69
C SER A 221 10.00 21.73 -8.35
N LEU A 222 8.75 21.45 -8.72
CA LEU A 222 7.80 22.47 -9.15
C LEU A 222 6.74 22.67 -8.08
N GLU A 223 6.26 23.90 -7.96
CA GLU A 223 5.04 24.18 -7.20
C GLU A 223 3.84 23.47 -7.82
N VAL A 224 3.01 22.90 -6.96
CA VAL A 224 1.85 22.12 -7.37
C VAL A 224 0.60 22.98 -7.42
N GLN A 225 -0.09 22.95 -8.56
CA GLN A 225 -1.43 23.51 -8.71
C GLN A 225 -2.42 22.42 -9.12
N LEU A 226 -3.48 22.25 -8.32
CA LEU A 226 -4.51 21.25 -8.55
C LEU A 226 -5.34 21.56 -9.80
N ASP A 227 -5.52 20.54 -10.63
CA ASP A 227 -6.35 20.61 -11.83
C ASP A 227 -7.84 20.83 -11.47
N GLU A 228 -8.66 21.37 -12.38
CA GLU A 228 -10.08 21.68 -12.12
C GLU A 228 -10.95 20.45 -11.83
N ASP A 229 -10.59 19.32 -12.40
CA ASP A 229 -11.23 18.03 -12.21
C ASP A 229 -10.67 17.24 -11.03
N SER A 230 -9.71 17.80 -10.28
CA SER A 230 -9.12 17.15 -9.10
C SER A 230 -10.18 16.71 -8.09
N VAL A 231 -9.98 15.51 -7.54
CA VAL A 231 -10.89 14.96 -6.53
C VAL A 231 -10.85 15.77 -5.23
N LEU A 232 -9.73 16.45 -4.95
CA LEU A 232 -9.58 17.29 -3.77
C LEU A 232 -10.45 18.55 -3.84
N LYS A 233 -10.82 19.01 -5.06
CA LYS A 233 -11.82 20.08 -5.24
C LYS A 233 -13.25 19.60 -4.97
N ARG A 234 -13.47 18.30 -4.73
CA ARG A 234 -14.77 17.69 -4.42
C ARG A 234 -14.93 17.35 -2.93
N GLN A 235 -14.03 17.85 -2.07
CA GLN A 235 -13.96 17.50 -0.64
C GLN A 235 -15.30 17.68 0.08
N SER A 236 -16.04 18.77 -0.16
CA SER A 236 -17.32 19.02 0.53
C SER A 236 -18.38 17.96 0.23
N VAL A 237 -18.44 17.48 -1.01
CA VAL A 237 -19.35 16.40 -1.43
C VAL A 237 -18.90 15.07 -0.86
N ILE A 238 -17.58 14.82 -0.85
CA ILE A 238 -16.97 13.63 -0.24
C ILE A 238 -17.31 13.59 1.25
N ASP A 239 -17.06 14.67 2.00
CA ASP A 239 -17.33 14.74 3.44
C ASP A 239 -18.82 14.55 3.74
N LYS A 240 -19.70 15.14 2.94
CA LYS A 240 -21.14 14.96 3.08
C LYS A 240 -21.57 13.49 2.90
N CYS A 241 -21.02 12.79 1.91
CA CYS A 241 -21.46 11.44 1.57
C CYS A 241 -20.75 10.36 2.39
N PHE A 242 -19.45 10.50 2.64
CA PHE A 242 -18.62 9.48 3.29
C PHE A 242 -18.59 9.61 4.83
N SER A 243 -19.25 10.64 5.37
CA SER A 243 -19.56 10.74 6.80
C SER A 243 -20.67 9.81 7.28
N LYS A 244 -21.46 9.24 6.37
CA LYS A 244 -22.57 8.32 6.71
C LYS A 244 -22.07 7.04 7.34
N GLU A 245 -22.84 6.42 8.24
CA GLU A 245 -22.31 5.38 9.11
C GLU A 245 -22.01 4.07 8.39
N THR A 246 -22.84 3.71 7.42
CA THR A 246 -22.75 2.45 6.69
C THR A 246 -22.45 2.65 5.21
N VAL A 247 -21.97 1.61 4.53
CA VAL A 247 -21.68 1.66 3.08
C VAL A 247 -22.97 1.92 2.30
N GLU A 248 -24.08 1.36 2.74
CA GLU A 248 -25.43 1.53 2.19
C GLU A 248 -25.87 3.00 2.23
N GLU A 249 -25.68 3.66 3.38
CA GLU A 249 -26.00 5.08 3.52
C GLU A 249 -25.06 5.97 2.70
N ILE A 250 -23.76 5.60 2.61
CA ILE A 250 -22.80 6.31 1.75
C ILE A 250 -23.26 6.25 0.29
N ILE A 251 -23.59 5.05 -0.22
CA ILE A 251 -24.07 4.86 -1.60
C ILE A 251 -25.35 5.67 -1.84
N THR A 252 -26.31 5.61 -0.92
CA THR A 252 -27.57 6.35 -1.02
C THR A 252 -27.34 7.87 -1.04
N SER A 253 -26.44 8.37 -0.18
CA SER A 253 -26.07 9.79 -0.18
C SER A 253 -25.38 10.20 -1.48
N PHE A 254 -24.53 9.34 -2.03
CA PHE A 254 -23.77 9.61 -3.24
C PHE A 254 -24.66 9.56 -4.49
N GLU A 255 -25.65 8.67 -4.54
CA GLU A 255 -26.72 8.67 -5.55
C GLU A 255 -27.51 9.97 -5.59
N ALA A 256 -27.89 10.49 -4.42
CA ALA A 256 -28.60 11.76 -4.33
C ALA A 256 -27.74 12.92 -4.86
N GLU A 257 -26.45 12.97 -4.51
CA GLU A 257 -25.51 13.97 -5.02
C GLU A 257 -25.22 13.86 -6.51
N ALA A 258 -25.30 12.65 -7.10
CA ALA A 258 -25.08 12.44 -8.53
C ALA A 258 -26.12 13.17 -9.40
N SER A 259 -27.28 13.51 -8.83
CA SER A 259 -28.35 14.24 -9.52
C SER A 259 -28.21 15.77 -9.43
N VAL A 260 -27.24 16.27 -8.65
CA VAL A 260 -26.97 17.70 -8.49
C VAL A 260 -26.11 18.21 -9.65
N GLU A 261 -26.43 19.40 -10.17
CA GLU A 261 -25.65 20.04 -11.24
C GLU A 261 -24.18 20.23 -10.82
N GLY A 262 -23.25 19.88 -11.71
CA GLY A 262 -21.80 19.93 -11.43
C GLY A 262 -21.20 18.68 -10.78
N ASN A 263 -22.02 17.69 -10.39
CA ASN A 263 -21.59 16.45 -9.75
C ASN A 263 -21.57 15.21 -10.68
N GLY A 264 -21.51 15.42 -12.01
CA GLY A 264 -21.48 14.32 -12.98
C GLY A 264 -20.30 13.34 -12.83
N TRP A 265 -19.22 13.75 -12.14
CA TRP A 265 -18.07 12.91 -11.81
C TRP A 265 -18.43 11.72 -10.90
N ILE A 266 -19.52 11.82 -10.14
CA ILE A 266 -19.98 10.80 -9.20
C ILE A 266 -20.43 9.53 -9.92
N ILE A 267 -21.09 9.66 -11.07
CA ILE A 267 -21.70 8.55 -11.81
C ILE A 267 -20.71 7.40 -12.09
N PRO A 268 -19.52 7.64 -12.69
CA PRO A 268 -18.54 6.57 -12.91
C PRO A 268 -17.98 5.98 -11.60
N VAL A 269 -17.78 6.81 -10.57
CA VAL A 269 -17.26 6.34 -9.26
C VAL A 269 -18.28 5.44 -8.57
N LEU A 270 -19.55 5.85 -8.54
CA LEU A 270 -20.67 5.11 -7.99
C LEU A 270 -20.88 3.76 -8.71
N LYS A 271 -20.73 3.74 -10.05
CA LYS A 271 -20.77 2.50 -10.83
C LYS A 271 -19.67 1.52 -10.41
N GLY A 272 -18.46 2.03 -10.16
CA GLY A 272 -17.35 1.23 -9.63
C GLY A 272 -17.67 0.69 -8.24
N LEU A 273 -18.09 1.57 -7.33
CA LEU A 273 -18.43 1.25 -5.95
C LEU A 273 -19.51 0.15 -5.85
N LYS A 274 -20.57 0.23 -6.67
CA LYS A 274 -21.64 -0.78 -6.72
C LYS A 274 -21.21 -2.14 -7.31
N ARG A 275 -20.11 -2.18 -8.06
CA ARG A 275 -19.55 -3.41 -8.63
C ARG A 275 -18.53 -4.07 -7.71
N SER A 276 -18.03 -3.36 -6.69
CA SER A 276 -17.09 -3.90 -5.71
C SER A 276 -17.73 -4.99 -4.83
N SER A 277 -16.89 -5.79 -4.17
CA SER A 277 -17.34 -6.80 -3.21
C SER A 277 -18.08 -6.13 -2.03
N PRO A 278 -19.33 -6.52 -1.74
CA PRO A 278 -20.06 -6.01 -0.58
C PRO A 278 -19.31 -6.25 0.74
N THR A 279 -18.71 -7.43 0.90
CA THR A 279 -17.93 -7.81 2.08
C THR A 279 -16.66 -6.95 2.20
N GLY A 280 -15.91 -6.81 1.09
CA GLY A 280 -14.70 -5.99 1.04
C GLY A 280 -14.96 -4.52 1.39
N LEU A 281 -16.07 -3.95 0.92
CA LEU A 281 -16.48 -2.59 1.27
C LEU A 281 -16.77 -2.42 2.76
N LYS A 282 -17.56 -3.31 3.37
CA LYS A 282 -17.89 -3.23 4.81
C LYS A 282 -16.65 -3.38 5.69
N ILE A 283 -15.78 -4.35 5.39
CA ILE A 283 -14.51 -4.53 6.10
C ILE A 283 -13.63 -3.28 5.97
N THR A 284 -13.51 -2.73 4.75
CA THR A 284 -12.66 -1.58 4.47
C THR A 284 -13.13 -0.34 5.24
N LEU A 285 -14.41 0.04 5.14
CA LEU A 285 -14.96 1.20 5.86
C LEU A 285 -14.66 1.11 7.36
N LYS A 286 -14.96 -0.05 7.95
CA LYS A 286 -14.73 -0.30 9.37
C LYS A 286 -13.25 -0.27 9.75
N SER A 287 -12.37 -0.81 8.89
CA SER A 287 -10.93 -0.81 9.10
C SER A 287 -10.36 0.61 9.16
N ILE A 288 -10.70 1.47 8.17
CA ILE A 288 -10.25 2.87 8.11
C ILE A 288 -10.74 3.64 9.34
N ARG A 289 -12.03 3.54 9.67
CA ARG A 289 -12.61 4.25 10.81
C ARG A 289 -11.98 3.88 12.14
N LYS A 290 -11.75 2.57 12.38
CA LYS A 290 -11.01 2.12 13.56
C LYS A 290 -9.59 2.70 13.60
N GLY A 291 -8.93 2.87 12.45
CA GLY A 291 -7.57 3.41 12.35
C GLY A 291 -7.41 4.83 12.91
N ARG A 292 -8.50 5.62 13.02
CA ARG A 292 -8.51 6.96 13.62
C ARG A 292 -8.08 6.94 15.10
N LEU A 293 -8.35 5.85 15.80
CA LEU A 293 -8.12 5.71 17.25
C LEU A 293 -6.94 4.79 17.58
N LEU A 294 -6.27 4.24 16.57
CA LEU A 294 -5.22 3.25 16.74
C LEU A 294 -3.85 3.83 16.35
N THR A 295 -2.82 3.34 17.04
CA THR A 295 -1.43 3.50 16.64
C THR A 295 -1.12 2.75 15.35
N LEU A 296 0.06 2.99 14.77
CA LEU A 296 0.53 2.25 13.60
C LEU A 296 0.61 0.74 13.87
N GLN A 297 1.20 0.36 15.01
CA GLN A 297 1.37 -1.05 15.38
C GLN A 297 0.03 -1.76 15.51
N GLU A 298 -0.95 -1.13 16.17
CA GLU A 298 -2.30 -1.69 16.32
C GLU A 298 -3.03 -1.78 14.98
N CYS A 299 -2.83 -0.81 14.07
CA CYS A 299 -3.36 -0.88 12.71
C CYS A 299 -2.76 -2.05 11.93
N LEU A 300 -1.44 -2.24 11.96
CA LEU A 300 -0.78 -3.34 11.24
C LEU A 300 -1.17 -4.71 11.81
N LYS A 301 -1.27 -4.86 13.13
CA LYS A 301 -1.81 -6.07 13.79
C LYS A 301 -3.24 -6.37 13.33
N LYS A 302 -4.13 -5.37 13.38
CA LYS A 302 -5.50 -5.47 12.88
C LYS A 302 -5.55 -5.87 11.40
N GLU A 303 -4.78 -5.22 10.55
CA GLU A 303 -4.76 -5.52 9.12
C GLU A 303 -4.21 -6.92 8.82
N PHE A 304 -3.17 -7.36 9.54
CA PHE A 304 -2.67 -8.73 9.45
C PHE A 304 -3.77 -9.76 9.71
N ARG A 305 -4.56 -9.58 10.79
CA ARG A 305 -5.71 -10.42 11.10
C ARG A 305 -6.77 -10.42 10.00
N LEU A 306 -7.12 -9.23 9.50
CA LEU A 306 -8.09 -9.08 8.43
C LEU A 306 -7.64 -9.84 7.18
N THR A 307 -6.40 -9.64 6.74
CA THR A 307 -5.83 -10.33 5.59
C THR A 307 -5.82 -11.83 5.79
N MET A 308 -5.35 -12.33 6.93
CA MET A 308 -5.30 -13.77 7.17
C MET A 308 -6.70 -14.38 7.19
N ASN A 309 -7.68 -13.73 7.82
CA ASN A 309 -9.05 -14.20 7.84
C ASN A 309 -9.73 -14.15 6.46
N ILE A 310 -9.43 -13.13 5.64
CA ILE A 310 -9.93 -13.02 4.26
C ILE A 310 -9.31 -14.12 3.37
N LEU A 311 -7.99 -14.35 3.46
CA LEU A 311 -7.32 -15.42 2.71
C LEU A 311 -7.74 -16.83 3.17
N ARG A 312 -8.13 -17.00 4.43
CA ARG A 312 -8.74 -18.23 4.95
C ARG A 312 -10.22 -18.37 4.58
N THR A 313 -10.78 -17.42 3.85
CA THR A 313 -12.19 -17.37 3.44
C THR A 313 -13.16 -17.53 4.60
N LEU A 314 -12.86 -16.94 5.77
CA LEU A 314 -13.68 -17.12 6.98
C LEU A 314 -15.11 -16.60 6.79
N ILE A 315 -15.26 -15.48 6.06
CA ILE A 315 -16.57 -14.89 5.74
C ILE A 315 -17.00 -15.23 4.31
N SER A 316 -16.09 -15.05 3.35
CA SER A 316 -16.38 -15.07 1.92
C SER A 316 -15.15 -15.47 1.11
N GLY A 317 -15.38 -16.05 -0.07
CA GLY A 317 -14.37 -16.32 -1.10
C GLY A 317 -14.11 -15.14 -2.05
N ASP A 318 -14.69 -13.97 -1.79
CA ASP A 318 -14.66 -12.80 -2.68
C ASP A 318 -13.24 -12.41 -3.12
N VAL A 319 -12.23 -12.50 -2.25
CA VAL A 319 -10.84 -12.20 -2.63
C VAL A 319 -10.37 -13.03 -3.82
N TYR A 320 -10.69 -14.33 -3.83
CA TYR A 320 -10.28 -15.22 -4.90
C TYR A 320 -11.13 -15.02 -6.16
N GLU A 321 -12.42 -14.72 -6.01
CA GLU A 321 -13.28 -14.38 -7.14
C GLU A 321 -12.87 -13.05 -7.80
N GLY A 322 -12.53 -12.04 -7.01
CA GLY A 322 -12.05 -10.75 -7.49
C GLY A 322 -10.72 -10.89 -8.23
N ILE A 323 -9.78 -11.66 -7.68
CA ILE A 323 -8.51 -11.96 -8.37
C ILE A 323 -8.76 -12.77 -9.65
N ARG A 324 -9.67 -13.76 -9.63
CA ARG A 324 -10.05 -14.52 -10.83
C ARG A 324 -10.52 -13.59 -11.93
N ALA A 325 -11.53 -12.77 -11.63
CA ALA A 325 -12.17 -11.87 -12.59
C ALA A 325 -11.21 -10.80 -13.13
N LEU A 326 -10.32 -10.27 -12.29
CA LEU A 326 -9.40 -9.19 -12.69
C LEU A 326 -8.15 -9.70 -13.41
N THR A 327 -7.53 -10.79 -12.93
CA THR A 327 -6.15 -11.14 -13.29
C THR A 327 -6.04 -12.50 -13.98
N ILE A 328 -6.84 -13.49 -13.58
CA ILE A 328 -6.75 -14.86 -14.10
C ILE A 328 -7.53 -14.98 -15.41
N ASP A 329 -8.84 -14.77 -15.33
CA ASP A 329 -9.77 -14.88 -16.46
C ASP A 329 -9.93 -13.55 -17.20
N LYS A 330 -9.70 -12.43 -16.48
CA LYS A 330 -9.75 -11.06 -17.01
C LYS A 330 -11.12 -10.68 -17.61
N ASP A 331 -12.20 -11.30 -17.14
CA ASP A 331 -13.57 -11.03 -17.58
C ASP A 331 -14.16 -9.74 -16.97
N ASN A 332 -13.55 -9.21 -15.89
CA ASN A 332 -14.05 -8.06 -15.12
C ASN A 332 -15.50 -8.24 -14.62
N ALA A 333 -15.93 -9.49 -14.42
CA ALA A 333 -17.29 -9.87 -14.03
C ALA A 333 -17.29 -10.79 -12.79
N PRO A 334 -16.83 -10.28 -11.63
CA PRO A 334 -16.82 -11.05 -10.40
C PRO A 334 -18.24 -11.38 -9.92
N LYS A 335 -18.40 -12.58 -9.37
CA LYS A 335 -19.64 -13.11 -8.78
C LYS A 335 -19.52 -13.18 -7.27
N TRP A 336 -19.82 -12.06 -6.62
CA TRP A 336 -19.69 -11.94 -5.17
C TRP A 336 -20.65 -12.84 -4.40
N ASP A 337 -20.18 -13.36 -3.28
CA ASP A 337 -20.97 -14.10 -2.31
C ASP A 337 -20.64 -13.60 -0.89
N PRO A 338 -21.55 -12.84 -0.24
CA PRO A 338 -22.91 -12.51 -0.68
C PRO A 338 -22.96 -11.47 -1.83
N PRO A 339 -24.02 -11.48 -2.66
CA PRO A 339 -24.09 -10.67 -3.88
C PRO A 339 -24.47 -9.19 -3.65
N SER A 340 -24.87 -8.80 -2.44
CA SER A 340 -25.33 -7.44 -2.12
C SER A 340 -25.06 -7.07 -0.66
N LEU A 341 -25.01 -5.76 -0.37
CA LEU A 341 -24.65 -5.22 0.95
C LEU A 341 -25.60 -5.64 2.07
N ASP A 342 -26.90 -5.69 1.79
CA ASP A 342 -27.96 -6.10 2.71
C ASP A 342 -27.85 -7.58 3.14
N LYS A 343 -27.09 -8.39 2.38
CA LYS A 343 -26.86 -9.81 2.66
C LYS A 343 -25.54 -10.07 3.37
N VAL A 344 -24.71 -9.05 3.59
CA VAL A 344 -23.47 -9.18 4.37
C VAL A 344 -23.84 -9.26 5.84
N ASP A 345 -23.44 -10.37 6.47
CA ASP A 345 -23.60 -10.63 7.90
C ASP A 345 -22.61 -9.78 8.71
N ASP A 346 -23.13 -8.76 9.39
CA ASP A 346 -22.33 -7.82 10.17
C ASP A 346 -21.65 -8.49 11.38
N ASP A 347 -22.21 -9.58 11.93
CA ASP A 347 -21.60 -10.34 13.02
C ASP A 347 -20.36 -11.10 12.54
N LYS A 348 -20.42 -11.68 11.35
CA LYS A 348 -19.22 -12.26 10.70
C LYS A 348 -18.17 -11.19 10.39
N VAL A 349 -18.60 -10.01 9.92
CA VAL A 349 -17.70 -8.85 9.76
C VAL A 349 -17.13 -8.40 11.11
N ASN A 350 -17.80 -8.61 12.24
CA ASN A 350 -17.24 -8.38 13.57
C ASN A 350 -16.22 -9.45 13.98
N GLU A 351 -16.45 -10.71 13.60
CA GLU A 351 -15.59 -11.86 13.92
C GLU A 351 -14.18 -11.69 13.33
N VAL A 352 -14.04 -11.25 12.08
CA VAL A 352 -12.70 -11.09 11.46
C VAL A 352 -11.83 -10.00 12.08
N PHE A 353 -12.41 -9.12 12.91
CA PHE A 353 -11.69 -8.09 13.65
C PHE A 353 -11.30 -8.52 15.07
N GLN A 354 -11.71 -9.72 15.52
CA GLN A 354 -11.34 -10.21 16.84
C GLN A 354 -9.81 -10.40 16.92
N PRO A 355 -9.19 -10.13 18.09
CA PRO A 355 -7.76 -10.35 18.27
C PRO A 355 -7.41 -11.82 18.13
N TYR A 356 -6.22 -12.12 17.62
CA TYR A 356 -5.65 -13.45 17.75
C TYR A 356 -5.09 -13.63 19.16
N GLY A 357 -4.77 -14.87 19.53
CA GLY A 357 -3.93 -15.12 20.70
C GLY A 357 -2.58 -14.41 20.52
N GLU A 358 -1.94 -14.01 21.63
CA GLU A 358 -0.73 -13.17 21.60
C GLU A 358 0.37 -13.73 20.69
N ASP A 359 0.64 -15.04 20.75
CA ASP A 359 1.66 -15.72 19.94
C ASP A 359 1.31 -15.79 18.44
N LEU A 360 0.03 -15.64 18.10
CA LEU A 360 -0.48 -15.67 16.72
C LEU A 360 -0.59 -14.26 16.12
N GLU A 361 -0.46 -13.21 16.93
CA GLU A 361 -0.53 -11.84 16.44
C GLU A 361 0.76 -11.47 15.68
N LEU A 362 0.68 -10.46 14.79
CA LEU A 362 1.87 -9.87 14.18
C LEU A 362 2.78 -9.30 15.27
N GLN A 363 4.01 -9.81 15.37
CA GLN A 363 4.99 -9.25 16.29
C GLN A 363 5.75 -8.12 15.61
N VAL A 364 5.69 -6.93 16.19
CA VAL A 364 6.50 -5.77 15.80
C VAL A 364 7.24 -5.26 17.04
N PRO A 365 8.47 -4.73 16.90
CA PRO A 365 9.26 -4.27 18.03
C PRO A 365 8.53 -3.27 18.92
N ILE A 366 8.78 -3.38 20.23
CA ILE A 366 8.20 -2.51 21.26
C ILE A 366 9.15 -1.35 21.58
N ASP A 367 10.47 -1.55 21.37
CA ASP A 367 11.53 -0.57 21.60
C ASP A 367 12.60 -0.62 20.49
N ASP A 368 13.55 0.32 20.58
CA ASP A 368 14.66 0.46 19.63
C ASP A 368 15.81 -0.55 19.88
N GLU A 369 15.91 -1.16 21.07
CA GLU A 369 16.98 -2.14 21.36
C GLU A 369 16.75 -3.44 20.58
N GLN A 370 15.49 -3.84 20.45
CA GLN A 370 15.06 -5.02 19.69
C GLN A 370 14.44 -4.64 18.35
N ARG A 371 14.92 -3.56 17.72
CA ARG A 371 14.34 -2.98 16.52
C ARG A 371 14.14 -3.94 15.36
N TRP A 372 14.97 -4.96 15.17
CA TRP A 372 14.81 -5.93 14.08
C TRP A 372 14.24 -7.28 14.55
N SER A 373 13.64 -7.34 15.75
CA SER A 373 12.96 -8.52 16.28
C SER A 373 11.56 -8.75 15.69
N GLY A 374 10.90 -9.84 16.10
CA GLY A 374 9.55 -10.17 15.67
C GLY A 374 9.49 -10.70 14.23
N LYS A 375 10.60 -11.21 13.70
CA LYS A 375 10.67 -11.76 12.35
C LYS A 375 9.78 -12.99 12.23
N TYR A 376 9.41 -13.33 11.00
CA TYR A 376 8.61 -14.53 10.73
C TYR A 376 9.29 -15.79 11.27
N GLU A 377 10.61 -15.88 11.10
CA GLU A 377 11.46 -16.98 11.56
C GLU A 377 11.35 -17.24 13.07
N ASP A 378 11.10 -16.19 13.85
CA ASP A 378 10.99 -16.25 15.31
C ASP A 378 9.55 -16.51 15.78
N SER A 379 8.58 -16.56 14.86
CA SER A 379 7.16 -16.72 15.17
C SER A 379 6.74 -18.19 15.26
N ILE A 380 5.64 -18.46 15.97
CA ILE A 380 5.02 -19.80 16.04
C ILE A 380 4.63 -20.34 14.65
N TYR A 381 4.45 -19.46 13.67
CA TYR A 381 4.11 -19.85 12.31
C TYR A 381 5.26 -20.52 11.55
N ALA A 382 6.52 -20.23 11.92
CA ALA A 382 7.67 -20.89 11.33
C ALA A 382 7.91 -22.28 11.94
N THR A 383 7.67 -22.44 13.24
CA THR A 383 7.84 -23.72 13.95
C THR A 383 6.79 -24.75 13.56
N LEU A 384 5.53 -24.33 13.39
CA LEU A 384 4.42 -25.22 12.97
C LEU A 384 4.53 -25.73 11.54
N LYS A 385 5.35 -25.14 10.67
CA LYS A 385 5.62 -25.66 9.31
C LYS A 385 6.61 -26.83 9.30
N MET A 386 7.29 -27.09 10.42
CA MET A 386 8.28 -28.16 10.55
C MET A 386 7.68 -29.50 11.02
N GLU A 387 6.38 -29.53 11.35
CA GLU A 387 5.58 -30.72 11.65
C GLU A 387 4.56 -30.98 10.53
#